data_AF-A0A928GR98-F1
#
_entry.id   AF-A0A928GR98-F1
#
_cell.length_a   1.000
_cell.length_b   1.000
_cell.length_c   1.000
_cell.angle_alpha   90.00
_cell.angle_beta   90.00
_cell.angle_gamma   90.00
#
_symmetry.space_group_name_H-M   'P 1'
#
loop_
_entity.id
_entity.type
_entity.pdbx_description
1 polymer ?
#
loop_
_entity_poly.entity_id
_entity_poly.type
_entity_poly.pdbx_seq_one_letter_code
_entity_poly.pdbx_strand_id
1 'polypeptide(L)'
;MDLNKLASEEFHKVAQIEGSENILRDYFSEISNPNDTLYIFLCQLMFAPRLEGYMTDIQEMLYYKNPNNPMVLIASFQNEDAARRYVENKFFFEEVIYDTDKSFKSFLSFSTEDPRVPLLMKIDRKSGRLLTGGDWTTISPDFINALVNHTEPMPFYGEVWSEKINYDHS
;
A
#
# COMPACT_ATOMS: atom_id res chain seq x y z
N MET A 1 -4.14 -2.91 -21.76
CA MET A 1 -4.95 -1.82 -21.17
C MET A 1 -3.99 -0.81 -20.57
N ASP A 2 -4.24 0.50 -20.73
CA ASP A 2 -3.35 1.55 -20.19
C ASP A 2 -3.73 1.84 -18.73
N LEU A 3 -2.84 1.51 -17.80
CA LEU A 3 -3.05 1.70 -16.36
C LEU A 3 -3.14 3.18 -15.99
N ASN A 4 -2.48 4.06 -16.76
CA ASN A 4 -2.60 5.50 -16.58
C ASN A 4 -4.04 5.97 -16.83
N LYS A 5 -4.75 5.31 -17.75
CA LYS A 5 -6.15 5.62 -18.04
C LYS A 5 -7.07 5.16 -16.90
N LEU A 6 -6.85 3.98 -16.32
CA LEU A 6 -7.60 3.46 -15.17
C LEU A 6 -7.39 4.31 -13.91
N ALA A 7 -6.16 4.76 -13.68
CA ALA A 7 -5.79 5.58 -12.53
C ALA A 7 -6.29 7.03 -12.61
N SER A 8 -6.57 7.53 -13.82
CA SER A 8 -7.00 8.91 -14.03
C SER A 8 -8.42 9.20 -13.54
N GLU A 9 -9.24 8.15 -13.35
CA GLU A 9 -10.63 8.26 -12.91
C GLU A 9 -10.82 8.08 -11.39
N GLU A 10 -9.73 7.87 -10.63
CA GLU A 10 -9.81 7.50 -9.20
C GLU A 10 -9.62 8.67 -8.21
N PHE A 11 -10.36 8.58 -7.09
CA PHE A 11 -10.37 9.57 -6.02
C PHE A 11 -9.27 9.35 -4.96
N HIS A 12 -8.70 8.15 -4.83
CA HIS A 12 -7.75 7.78 -3.78
C HIS A 12 -6.36 7.45 -4.33
N LYS A 13 -5.57 8.48 -4.60
CA LYS A 13 -4.21 8.36 -5.12
C LYS A 13 -3.19 8.30 -3.99
N VAL A 14 -2.12 7.56 -4.23
CA VAL A 14 -0.93 7.49 -3.39
C VAL A 14 0.31 7.69 -4.23
N ALA A 15 1.27 8.41 -3.69
CA ALA A 15 2.55 8.69 -4.32
C ALA A 15 3.66 8.68 -3.27
N GLN A 16 4.89 8.45 -3.72
CA GLN A 16 6.05 8.59 -2.86
C GLN A 16 6.51 10.05 -2.82
N ILE A 17 6.95 10.51 -1.66
CA ILE A 17 7.55 11.84 -1.49
C ILE A 17 8.98 11.84 -2.05
N GLU A 18 9.36 12.87 -2.80
CA GLU A 18 10.72 13.01 -3.33
C GLU A 18 11.78 12.99 -2.21
N GLY A 19 12.85 12.19 -2.41
CA GLY A 19 13.95 12.08 -1.43
C GLY A 19 13.64 11.20 -0.22
N SER A 20 12.49 10.52 -0.18
CA SER A 20 12.08 9.66 0.93
C SER A 20 12.56 8.21 0.81
N GLU A 21 13.42 7.88 -0.15
CA GLU A 21 13.82 6.50 -0.46
C GLU A 21 14.45 5.80 0.74
N ASN A 22 15.34 6.49 1.46
CA ASN A 22 15.96 5.92 2.66
C ASN A 22 14.95 5.71 3.79
N ILE A 23 13.97 6.60 3.95
CA ILE A 23 12.93 6.47 4.97
C ILE A 23 12.05 5.25 4.67
N LEU A 24 11.67 5.07 3.40
CA LEU A 24 10.92 3.89 2.96
C LEU A 24 11.72 2.61 3.25
N ARG A 25 13.01 2.58 2.91
CA ARG A 25 13.88 1.42 3.19
C ARG A 25 13.94 1.09 4.67
N ASP A 26 14.13 2.09 5.51
CA ASP A 26 14.24 1.91 6.95
C ASP A 26 12.91 1.40 7.54
N TYR A 27 11.78 1.92 7.05
CA TYR A 27 10.44 1.51 7.48
C TYR A 27 10.16 0.01 7.24
N PHE A 28 10.68 -0.56 6.15
CA PHE A 28 10.52 -1.99 5.83
C PHE A 28 11.75 -2.85 6.18
N SER A 29 12.71 -2.32 6.95
CA SER A 29 13.97 -3.01 7.23
C SER A 29 13.81 -4.26 8.10
N GLU A 30 12.77 -4.33 8.93
CA GLU A 30 12.48 -5.46 9.82
C GLU A 30 11.63 -6.56 9.14
N ILE A 31 11.20 -6.35 7.89
CA ILE A 31 10.46 -7.35 7.12
C ILE A 31 11.38 -8.52 6.79
N SER A 32 11.03 -9.70 7.30
CA SER A 32 11.80 -10.92 7.25
C SER A 32 11.87 -11.54 5.85
N ASN A 33 10.89 -11.28 4.98
CA ASN A 33 10.89 -11.79 3.63
C ASN A 33 12.15 -11.37 2.85
N PRO A 34 12.85 -12.28 2.14
CA PRO A 34 14.09 -11.95 1.45
C PRO A 34 13.92 -11.27 0.08
N ASN A 35 12.71 -11.13 -0.45
CA ASN A 35 12.52 -10.54 -1.77
C ASN A 35 12.70 -9.02 -1.75
N ASP A 36 13.34 -8.50 -2.80
CA ASP A 36 13.50 -7.06 -2.98
C ASP A 36 12.15 -6.35 -3.24
N THR A 37 11.16 -7.08 -3.75
CA THR A 37 9.84 -6.56 -4.05
C THR A 37 8.82 -7.00 -3.01
N LEU A 38 8.11 -6.05 -2.41
CA LEU A 38 7.02 -6.31 -1.46
C LEU A 38 5.69 -5.80 -2.00
N TYR A 39 4.63 -6.56 -1.77
CA TYR A 39 3.24 -6.12 -1.98
C TYR A 39 2.67 -5.67 -0.64
N ILE A 40 2.15 -4.45 -0.58
CA ILE A 40 1.75 -3.81 0.67
C ILE A 40 0.26 -3.49 0.62
N PHE A 41 -0.46 -3.90 1.65
CA PHE A 41 -1.77 -3.33 1.96
C PHE A 41 -1.60 -2.26 3.04
N LEU A 42 -2.00 -1.02 2.76
CA LEU A 42 -2.11 0.03 3.77
C LEU A 42 -3.57 0.16 4.18
N CYS A 43 -3.89 -0.12 5.44
CA CYS A 43 -5.24 -0.09 5.97
C CYS A 43 -5.34 0.73 7.26
N GLN A 44 -6.17 1.77 7.27
CA GLN A 44 -6.57 2.46 8.50
C GLN A 44 -7.79 1.76 9.10
N LEU A 45 -7.57 1.01 10.19
CA LEU A 45 -8.55 0.01 10.67
C LEU A 45 -9.93 0.60 11.05
N MET A 46 -10.03 1.86 11.48
CA MET A 46 -11.33 2.47 11.82
C MET A 46 -12.19 2.88 10.62
N PHE A 47 -11.60 3.05 9.44
CA PHE A 47 -12.31 3.57 8.27
C PHE A 47 -12.79 2.48 7.30
N ALA A 48 -12.43 1.22 7.55
CA ALA A 48 -12.54 0.13 6.58
C ALA A 48 -13.38 -1.12 6.99
N PRO A 49 -14.45 -1.04 7.80
CA PRO A 49 -15.12 -2.25 8.31
C PRO A 49 -15.83 -3.10 7.24
N ARG A 50 -16.13 -2.54 6.06
CA ARG A 50 -16.77 -3.27 4.93
C ARG A 50 -15.76 -3.91 3.97
N LEU A 51 -14.46 -3.76 4.22
CA LEU A 51 -13.40 -4.07 3.25
C LEU A 51 -12.67 -5.39 3.54
N GLU A 52 -13.05 -6.07 4.64
CA GLU A 52 -12.48 -7.36 5.06
C GLU A 52 -12.57 -8.45 3.98
N GLY A 53 -13.75 -8.59 3.34
CA GLY A 53 -13.97 -9.60 2.31
C GLY A 53 -13.13 -9.37 1.06
N TYR A 54 -13.01 -8.12 0.61
CA TYR A 54 -12.25 -7.78 -0.60
C TYR A 54 -10.76 -8.01 -0.43
N MET A 55 -10.19 -7.69 0.74
CA MET A 55 -8.77 -7.94 0.99
C MET A 55 -8.42 -9.42 0.82
N THR A 56 -9.29 -10.32 1.29
CA THR A 56 -9.09 -11.76 1.15
C THR A 56 -9.03 -12.18 -0.33
N ASP A 57 -9.99 -11.75 -1.15
CA ASP A 57 -10.02 -12.08 -2.59
C ASP A 57 -8.76 -11.60 -3.32
N ILE A 58 -8.30 -10.39 -3.00
CA ILE A 58 -7.11 -9.80 -3.63
C ILE A 58 -5.86 -10.57 -3.20
N GLN A 59 -5.78 -10.95 -1.92
CA GLN A 59 -4.67 -11.76 -1.41
C GLN A 59 -4.59 -13.10 -2.15
N GLU A 60 -5.72 -13.77 -2.34
CA GLU A 60 -5.78 -15.02 -3.11
C GLU A 60 -5.31 -14.83 -4.56
N MET A 61 -5.75 -13.77 -5.23
CA MET A 61 -5.34 -13.45 -6.60
C MET A 61 -3.83 -13.18 -6.71
N LEU A 62 -3.26 -12.46 -5.74
CA LEU A 62 -1.84 -12.16 -5.68
C LEU A 62 -1.00 -13.40 -5.40
N TYR A 63 -1.37 -14.19 -4.39
CA TYR A 63 -0.68 -15.45 -4.08
C TYR A 63 -0.74 -16.44 -5.25
N TYR A 64 -1.87 -16.52 -5.95
CA TYR A 64 -1.97 -17.38 -7.13
C TYR A 64 -0.97 -17.00 -8.24
N LYS A 65 -0.74 -15.69 -8.45
CA LYS A 65 0.19 -15.22 -9.48
C LYS A 65 1.64 -15.15 -9.02
N ASN A 66 1.87 -14.91 -7.74
CA ASN A 66 3.20 -14.73 -7.19
C ASN A 66 3.29 -15.29 -5.75
N PRO A 67 3.30 -16.62 -5.61
CA PRO A 67 3.22 -17.28 -4.31
C PRO A 67 4.45 -17.05 -3.44
N ASN A 68 5.56 -16.60 -4.02
CA ASN A 68 6.83 -16.41 -3.32
C ASN A 68 7.04 -14.98 -2.81
N ASN A 69 6.19 -14.03 -3.20
CA ASN A 69 6.27 -12.65 -2.73
C ASN A 69 5.16 -12.40 -1.71
N PRO A 70 5.47 -12.36 -0.42
CA PRO A 70 4.46 -12.21 0.60
C PRO A 70 3.93 -10.80 0.62
N MET A 71 2.72 -10.72 1.12
CA MET A 71 2.05 -9.46 1.36
C MET A 71 2.32 -9.00 2.78
N VAL A 72 2.62 -7.71 2.91
CA VAL A 72 2.76 -7.03 4.19
C VAL A 72 1.52 -6.17 4.41
N LEU A 73 0.95 -6.23 5.61
CA LEU A 73 -0.10 -5.31 6.03
C LEU A 73 0.51 -4.18 6.86
N ILE A 74 0.30 -2.93 6.46
CA ILE A 74 0.41 -1.78 7.35
C ILE A 74 -0.95 -1.55 7.99
N ALA A 75 -1.09 -1.97 9.25
CA ALA A 75 -2.27 -1.78 10.06
C ALA A 75 -2.14 -0.48 10.86
N SER A 76 -2.69 0.61 10.32
CA SER A 76 -2.63 1.94 10.93
C SER A 76 -3.75 2.11 11.96
N PHE A 77 -3.41 2.12 13.24
CA PHE A 77 -4.35 2.40 14.33
C PHE A 77 -3.63 2.80 15.62
N GLN A 78 -4.21 3.72 16.39
CA GLN A 78 -3.56 4.33 17.56
C GLN A 78 -3.24 3.34 18.70
N ASN A 79 -3.95 2.21 18.79
CA ASN A 79 -3.76 1.21 19.84
C ASN A 79 -3.30 -0.11 19.20
N GLU A 80 -2.02 -0.44 19.38
CA GLU A 80 -1.41 -1.65 18.79
C GLU A 80 -2.11 -2.93 19.23
N ASP A 81 -2.41 -3.11 20.53
CA ASP A 81 -3.05 -4.33 21.04
C ASP A 81 -4.42 -4.58 20.40
N ALA A 82 -5.21 -3.52 20.23
CA ALA A 82 -6.50 -3.58 19.57
C ALA A 82 -6.34 -3.85 18.06
N ALA A 83 -5.35 -3.22 17.41
CA ALA A 83 -5.03 -3.46 16.00
C ALA A 83 -4.64 -4.93 15.77
N ARG A 84 -3.74 -5.44 16.62
CA ARG A 84 -3.27 -6.82 16.60
C ARG A 84 -4.42 -7.81 16.74
N ARG A 85 -5.24 -7.66 17.78
CA ARG A 85 -6.43 -8.50 17.99
C ARG A 85 -7.39 -8.44 16.80
N TYR A 86 -7.61 -7.27 16.21
CA TYR A 86 -8.49 -7.14 15.06
C TYR A 86 -7.90 -7.87 13.84
N VAL A 87 -6.62 -7.63 13.55
CA VAL A 87 -5.94 -8.23 12.39
C VAL A 87 -5.89 -9.75 12.49
N GLU A 88 -5.49 -10.31 13.63
CA GLU A 88 -5.39 -11.76 13.86
C GLU A 88 -6.73 -12.49 13.69
N ASN A 89 -7.86 -11.80 13.93
CA ASN A 89 -9.19 -12.37 13.79
C ASN A 89 -9.77 -12.25 12.38
N LYS A 90 -9.23 -11.37 11.53
CA LYS A 90 -9.88 -10.91 10.30
C LYS A 90 -9.07 -11.11 9.04
N PHE A 91 -7.75 -11.12 9.14
CA PHE A 91 -6.88 -11.16 7.99
C PHE A 91 -5.82 -12.25 8.13
N PHE A 92 -5.30 -12.68 6.99
CA PHE A 92 -4.16 -13.58 6.93
C PHE A 92 -3.01 -12.89 6.20
N PHE A 93 -2.08 -12.32 6.96
CA PHE A 93 -0.85 -11.73 6.45
C PHE A 93 0.35 -12.41 7.08
N GLU A 94 1.39 -12.66 6.28
CA GLU A 94 2.63 -13.25 6.79
C GLU A 94 3.37 -12.28 7.70
N GLU A 95 3.34 -10.99 7.34
CA GLU A 95 3.98 -9.92 8.09
C GLU A 95 3.04 -8.73 8.23
N VAL A 96 3.05 -8.12 9.42
CA VAL A 96 2.18 -6.99 9.78
C VAL A 96 3.02 -5.93 10.47
N ILE A 97 2.94 -4.70 9.97
CA ILE A 97 3.45 -3.49 10.62
C ILE A 97 2.26 -2.82 11.30
N TYR A 98 2.32 -2.72 12.64
CA TYR A 98 1.32 -1.99 13.41
C TYR A 98 1.76 -0.53 13.56
N ASP A 99 1.28 0.33 12.66
CA ASP A 99 1.69 1.73 12.59
C ASP A 99 0.77 2.60 13.48
N THR A 100 1.23 2.91 14.69
CA THR A 100 0.43 3.67 15.66
C THR A 100 0.51 5.18 15.52
N ASP A 101 1.52 5.69 14.82
CA ASP A 101 1.84 7.10 14.70
C ASP A 101 1.67 7.66 13.28
N LYS A 102 1.18 6.82 12.35
CA LYS A 102 1.06 7.13 10.92
C LYS A 102 2.42 7.44 10.29
N SER A 103 3.47 6.74 10.73
CA SER A 103 4.84 6.86 10.21
C SER A 103 4.92 6.70 8.69
N PHE A 104 4.02 5.94 8.07
CA PHE A 104 3.91 5.85 6.61
C PHE A 104 3.77 7.21 5.91
N LYS A 105 3.22 8.24 6.57
CA LYS A 105 3.10 9.61 6.04
C LYS A 105 4.43 10.35 5.92
N SER A 106 5.53 9.78 6.40
CA SER A 106 6.87 10.34 6.22
C SER A 106 7.44 10.10 4.82
N PHE A 107 6.96 9.06 4.11
CA PHE A 107 7.41 8.71 2.76
C PHE A 107 6.26 8.59 1.74
N LEU A 108 5.00 8.48 2.18
CA LEU A 108 3.83 8.51 1.31
C LEU A 108 3.08 9.84 1.41
N SER A 109 2.58 10.29 0.26
CA SER A 109 1.59 11.35 0.15
C SER A 109 0.34 10.81 -0.54
N PHE A 110 -0.81 11.40 -0.24
CA PHE A 110 -2.12 10.91 -0.66
C PHE A 110 -2.93 12.04 -1.29
N SER A 111 -3.95 11.71 -2.10
CA SER A 111 -4.91 12.71 -2.62
C SER A 111 -5.96 13.16 -1.60
N THR A 112 -6.06 12.47 -0.45
CA THR A 112 -6.84 12.89 0.72
C THR A 112 -5.97 12.95 1.98
N GLU A 113 -6.37 13.73 2.99
CA GLU A 113 -5.61 13.88 4.26
C GLU A 113 -5.22 12.55 4.89
N ASP A 114 -6.14 11.60 4.85
CA ASP A 114 -5.96 10.22 5.28
C ASP A 114 -6.51 9.28 4.21
N PRO A 115 -5.83 8.17 3.86
CA PRO A 115 -6.43 7.12 3.06
C PRO A 115 -7.64 6.55 3.81
N ARG A 116 -8.83 6.79 3.27
CA ARG A 116 -10.11 6.30 3.81
C ARG A 116 -10.46 4.90 3.32
N VAL A 117 -9.65 4.37 2.40
CA VAL A 117 -9.79 3.05 1.81
C VAL A 117 -8.44 2.32 1.88
N PRO A 118 -8.43 0.98 1.93
CA PRO A 118 -7.22 0.22 1.77
C PRO A 118 -6.56 0.53 0.43
N LEU A 119 -5.25 0.68 0.47
CA LEU A 119 -4.42 0.87 -0.71
C LEU A 119 -3.55 -0.36 -0.91
N LEU A 120 -3.48 -0.83 -2.15
CA LEU A 120 -2.58 -1.89 -2.57
C LEU A 120 -1.39 -1.27 -3.30
N MET A 121 -0.19 -1.51 -2.78
CA MET A 121 1.06 -0.96 -3.30
C MET A 121 2.06 -2.07 -3.60
N LYS A 122 3.02 -1.76 -4.46
CA LYS A 122 4.21 -2.55 -4.75
C LYS A 122 5.43 -1.67 -4.59
N ILE A 123 6.37 -2.12 -3.78
CA ILE A 123 7.59 -1.39 -3.49
C ILE A 123 8.81 -2.22 -3.89
N ASP A 124 9.85 -1.54 -4.36
CA ASP A 124 11.22 -2.04 -4.38
C ASP A 124 11.88 -1.58 -3.07
N ARG A 125 12.01 -2.51 -2.11
CA ARG A 125 12.59 -2.24 -0.80
C ARG A 125 14.09 -1.99 -0.88
N LYS A 126 14.78 -2.46 -1.93
CA LYS A 126 16.23 -2.31 -2.04
C LYS A 126 16.57 -0.89 -2.46
N SER A 127 15.84 -0.36 -3.45
CA SER A 127 16.00 1.03 -3.87
C SER A 127 15.22 2.02 -3.01
N GLY A 128 14.24 1.55 -2.24
CA GLY A 128 13.35 2.42 -1.47
C GLY A 128 12.29 3.10 -2.33
N ARG A 129 11.82 2.46 -3.41
CA ARG A 129 10.92 3.08 -4.40
C ARG A 129 9.54 2.46 -4.36
N LEU A 130 8.51 3.29 -4.38
CA LEU A 130 7.16 2.91 -4.76
C LEU A 130 7.13 2.68 -6.28
N LEU A 131 6.88 1.45 -6.70
CA LEU A 131 6.76 1.12 -8.12
C LEU A 131 5.35 1.43 -8.63
N THR A 132 4.35 1.14 -7.81
CA THR A 132 2.95 1.44 -8.11
C THR A 132 2.11 1.23 -6.86
N GLY A 133 0.99 1.92 -6.71
CA GLY A 133 -0.09 1.51 -5.84
C GLY A 133 -1.38 2.24 -6.16
N GLY A 134 -2.52 1.65 -5.82
CA GLY A 134 -3.85 2.19 -6.12
C GLY A 134 -4.86 1.76 -5.08
N ASP A 135 -6.09 2.25 -5.24
CA ASP A 135 -7.18 1.85 -4.37
C ASP A 135 -7.83 0.53 -4.81
N TRP A 136 -8.64 -0.03 -3.93
CA TRP A 136 -9.28 -1.32 -4.17
C TRP A 136 -10.36 -1.30 -5.27
N THR A 137 -10.86 -0.13 -5.65
CA THR A 137 -11.95 0.03 -6.62
C THR A 137 -11.50 -0.19 -8.07
N THR A 138 -10.20 -0.09 -8.37
CA THR A 138 -9.60 -0.46 -9.66
C THR A 138 -9.11 -1.90 -9.75
N ILE A 139 -9.27 -2.71 -8.69
CA ILE A 139 -8.70 -4.06 -8.69
C ILE A 139 -9.48 -4.98 -9.64
N SER A 140 -8.86 -5.21 -10.79
CA SER A 140 -9.24 -6.16 -11.82
C SER A 140 -8.11 -7.17 -12.04
N PRO A 141 -8.37 -8.33 -12.67
CA PRO A 141 -7.29 -9.25 -13.07
C PRO A 141 -6.19 -8.57 -13.89
N ASP A 142 -6.54 -7.57 -14.69
CA ASP A 142 -5.60 -6.77 -15.47
C ASP A 142 -4.74 -5.86 -14.60
N PHE A 143 -5.33 -5.22 -13.58
CA PHE A 143 -4.58 -4.46 -12.58
C PHE A 143 -3.60 -5.36 -11.83
N ILE A 144 -4.03 -6.54 -11.40
CA ILE A 144 -3.16 -7.50 -10.70
C ILE A 144 -2.03 -7.99 -11.62
N ASN A 145 -2.31 -8.28 -12.88
CA ASN A 145 -1.27 -8.62 -13.87
C ASN A 145 -0.26 -7.49 -14.05
N ALA A 146 -0.74 -6.26 -14.16
CA ALA A 146 0.10 -5.09 -14.24
C ALA A 146 0.98 -4.94 -13.00
N LEU A 147 0.36 -4.94 -11.83
CA LEU A 147 1.02 -4.87 -10.53
C LEU A 147 2.15 -5.91 -10.44
N VAL A 148 1.91 -7.16 -10.83
CA VAL A 148 2.93 -8.21 -10.81
C VAL A 148 4.07 -7.95 -11.81
N ASN A 149 3.77 -7.50 -13.02
CA ASN A 149 4.76 -7.38 -14.10
C ASN A 149 5.59 -6.08 -14.07
N HIS A 150 5.16 -5.03 -13.38
CA HIS A 150 5.87 -3.75 -13.37
C HIS A 150 7.08 -3.74 -12.42
N THR A 151 8.26 -3.43 -12.94
CA THR A 151 9.51 -3.31 -12.17
C THR A 151 10.01 -1.87 -12.05
N GLU A 152 9.40 -0.94 -12.78
CA GLU A 152 9.72 0.49 -12.74
C GLU A 152 8.51 1.29 -12.24
N PRO A 153 8.72 2.47 -11.63
CA PRO A 153 7.62 3.33 -11.22
C PRO A 153 6.71 3.70 -12.38
N MET A 154 5.41 3.50 -12.18
CA MET A 154 4.40 3.93 -13.12
C MET A 154 3.99 5.38 -12.82
N PRO A 155 3.77 6.24 -13.83
CA PRO A 155 3.45 7.65 -13.62
C PRO A 155 2.28 7.82 -12.64
N PHE A 156 1.14 7.17 -12.86
CA PHE A 156 -0.02 7.44 -12.01
C PHE A 156 0.01 6.83 -10.59
N TYR A 157 0.94 5.94 -10.32
CA TYR A 157 0.89 5.06 -9.15
C TYR A 157 2.25 4.97 -8.40
N GLY A 158 3.32 5.43 -9.03
CA GLY A 158 4.69 5.57 -8.53
C GLY A 158 5.27 6.93 -8.93
N GLU A 159 4.41 7.92 -9.24
CA GLU A 159 4.82 9.32 -9.34
C GLU A 159 5.50 9.73 -8.04
N VAL A 160 6.59 10.45 -8.20
CA VAL A 160 7.26 11.10 -7.08
C VAL A 160 6.66 12.49 -6.98
N TRP A 161 6.09 12.82 -5.82
CA TRP A 161 5.59 14.16 -5.56
C TRP A 161 6.66 14.98 -4.85
N SER A 162 6.91 16.18 -5.36
CA SER A 162 7.93 17.09 -4.82
C SER A 162 7.66 17.48 -3.37
N GLU A 163 6.40 17.50 -2.95
CA GLU A 163 5.98 17.89 -1.60
C GLU A 163 4.79 17.07 -1.11
N LYS A 164 4.58 17.04 0.21
CA LYS A 164 3.35 16.54 0.81
C LYS A 164 2.18 17.41 0.39
N ILE A 165 1.07 16.79 0.01
CA ILE A 165 -0.18 17.54 -0.20
C ILE A 165 -0.69 17.99 1.17
N ASN A 166 -0.74 19.30 1.38
CA ASN A 166 -1.33 19.91 2.56
C ASN A 166 -2.82 20.15 2.33
N TYR A 167 -3.66 19.75 3.28
CA TYR A 167 -5.09 20.03 3.29
C TYR A 167 -5.32 21.22 4.20
N ASP A 168 -5.56 22.40 3.63
CA ASP A 168 -5.93 23.58 4.41
C ASP A 168 -7.31 23.35 5.06
N HIS A 169 -7.35 23.40 6.39
CA HIS A 169 -8.60 23.43 7.15
C HIS A 169 -9.10 24.86 7.23
N SER A 170 -9.85 25.30 6.22
CA SER A 170 -10.66 26.53 6.28
C SER A 170 -11.99 26.27 6.97
#